data_AF-A0A2N8HG71-F1
#
_entry.id   AF-A0A2N8HG71-F1
#
_cell.length_a   1.000
_cell.length_b   1.000
_cell.length_c   1.000
_cell.angle_alpha   90.00
_cell.angle_beta   90.00
_cell.angle_gamma   90.00
#
_symmetry.space_group_name_H-M   'P 1'
#
loop_
_entity.id
_entity.type
_entity.pdbx_description
1 polymer ?
#
loop_
_entity_poly.entity_id
_entity_poly.type
_entity_poly.pdbx_seq_one_letter_code
_entity_poly.pdbx_strand_id
1 'polypeptide(L)'
;MKKTLSIAALLCGLCTGLHAASMVTAWTGGAGPTEGNTYDVNNAGNWSNGVPNRNGNAGPDVIFADTGTINVSGSLVDTSDGGSITVTGNSTVTVGGSRWTGNVTVGTGSTLSLGQVDFKSSLITLDGTLNLNVCGIDPGGDGARLVFGIGGILNVDQKMWGAGSFSVSGLLATTSTDVAAGEFQFVTRTLINSGGFDGGDVSLGEFLAEDGSSLTKASAKMEGNAADHQGQYYIYKDGNTIKVQYVVGGAVPEPATATLSLLGLAALMMRRRRA
;
A
#
# COMPACT_ATOMS: atom_id res chain seq x y z
N MET A 1 -71.33 17.81 -37.84
CA MET A 1 -70.17 17.26 -38.57
C MET A 1 -69.08 17.05 -37.52
N LYS A 2 -68.71 15.80 -37.20
CA LYS A 2 -67.61 15.05 -37.85
C LYS A 2 -66.32 15.90 -37.89
N LYS A 3 -65.15 15.50 -37.41
CA LYS A 3 -64.60 14.25 -36.89
C LYS A 3 -63.17 14.59 -36.39
N THR A 4 -62.65 13.75 -35.51
CA THR A 4 -61.22 13.39 -35.35
C THR A 4 -60.23 14.45 -34.84
N LEU A 5 -59.96 14.31 -33.54
CA LEU A 5 -58.61 14.31 -32.97
C LEU A 5 -57.67 13.50 -33.88
N SER A 6 -56.61 14.10 -34.40
CA SER A 6 -55.54 13.40 -35.12
C SER A 6 -54.23 13.56 -34.36
N ILE A 7 -53.82 12.44 -33.79
CA ILE A 7 -52.52 12.14 -33.21
C ILE A 7 -51.42 12.41 -34.24
N ALA A 8 -50.46 13.27 -33.92
CA ALA A 8 -49.16 13.30 -34.58
C ALA A 8 -48.16 12.57 -33.68
N ALA A 9 -47.86 11.32 -34.03
CA ALA A 9 -46.70 10.63 -33.51
C ALA A 9 -45.47 11.06 -34.32
N LEU A 10 -44.46 11.64 -33.66
CA LEU A 10 -43.09 11.37 -34.07
C LEU A 10 -42.22 11.14 -32.83
N LEU A 11 -41.75 9.91 -32.79
CA LEU A 11 -40.88 9.27 -31.82
C LEU A 11 -39.43 9.75 -32.00
N CYS A 12 -38.66 9.61 -30.92
CA CYS A 12 -37.19 9.56 -30.85
C CYS A 12 -36.41 10.88 -30.99
N GLY A 13 -35.68 11.19 -29.91
CA GLY A 13 -34.60 12.17 -29.94
C GLY A 13 -34.22 12.75 -28.59
N LEU A 14 -34.24 11.96 -27.51
CA LEU A 14 -33.52 12.28 -26.28
C LEU A 14 -32.01 12.31 -26.60
N CYS A 15 -31.51 13.42 -27.11
CA CYS A 15 -30.09 13.74 -27.06
C CYS A 15 -29.84 14.48 -25.74
N THR A 16 -29.93 13.76 -24.62
CA THR A 16 -29.04 14.07 -23.50
C THR A 16 -27.65 13.93 -24.09
N GLY A 17 -26.93 15.04 -24.22
CA GLY A 17 -25.53 15.04 -24.64
C GLY A 17 -24.69 14.29 -23.60
N LEU A 18 -24.72 12.96 -23.66
CA LEU A 18 -23.60 12.15 -23.24
C LEU A 18 -22.44 12.57 -24.15
N HIS A 19 -21.61 13.46 -23.66
CA HIS A 19 -20.23 13.50 -24.10
C HIS A 19 -19.63 12.18 -23.62
N ALA A 20 -19.74 11.14 -24.45
CA ALA A 20 -18.85 10.00 -24.36
C ALA A 20 -17.44 10.60 -24.49
N ALA A 21 -16.70 10.56 -23.39
CA ALA A 21 -15.29 10.90 -23.41
C ALA A 21 -14.62 10.04 -24.48
N SER A 22 -13.92 10.70 -25.40
CA SER A 22 -13.13 10.05 -26.44
C SER A 22 -12.17 9.06 -25.78
N MET A 23 -12.46 7.76 -25.89
CA MET A 23 -11.58 6.70 -25.42
C MET A 23 -10.32 6.72 -26.29
N VAL A 24 -9.15 6.62 -25.65
CA VAL A 24 -7.91 6.32 -26.38
C VAL A 24 -8.03 4.88 -26.88
N THR A 25 -8.37 4.74 -28.15
CA THR A 25 -8.47 3.47 -28.88
C THR A 25 -7.09 3.04 -29.37
N ALA A 26 -6.47 2.12 -28.63
CA ALA A 26 -5.63 0.99 -29.09
C ALA A 26 -4.49 0.74 -28.10
N TRP A 27 -4.82 -0.04 -27.08
CA TRP A 27 -3.86 -0.69 -26.20
C TRP A 27 -3.68 -2.15 -26.71
N THR A 28 -2.44 -2.66 -26.74
CA THR A 28 -2.08 -3.92 -27.44
C THR A 28 -1.38 -4.97 -26.53
N GLY A 29 -1.51 -4.86 -25.20
CA GLY A 29 -1.13 -5.93 -24.26
C GLY A 29 -2.28 -6.95 -24.07
N GLY A 30 -2.40 -7.66 -22.94
CA GLY A 30 -3.57 -8.52 -22.59
C GLY A 30 -4.66 -7.94 -21.64
N ALA A 31 -4.36 -6.90 -20.85
CA ALA A 31 -5.25 -6.03 -20.04
C ALA A 31 -5.75 -4.66 -20.63
N GLY A 32 -6.94 -4.59 -21.22
CA GLY A 32 -7.62 -3.32 -21.53
C GLY A 32 -8.23 -2.69 -20.27
N PRO A 33 -8.79 -1.46 -20.34
CA PRO A 33 -9.51 -0.91 -19.19
C PRO A 33 -10.69 -1.82 -18.82
N THR A 34 -10.74 -2.28 -17.57
CA THR A 34 -11.77 -3.24 -17.12
C THR A 34 -13.11 -2.53 -16.97
N GLU A 35 -13.11 -1.31 -16.41
CA GLU A 35 -14.20 -0.32 -16.44
C GLU A 35 -13.61 1.09 -16.27
N GLY A 36 -14.05 2.08 -17.06
CA GLY A 36 -13.61 3.47 -16.90
C GLY A 36 -12.11 3.70 -17.14
N ASN A 37 -11.41 4.28 -16.14
CA ASN A 37 -9.98 4.64 -16.22
C ASN A 37 -9.08 3.70 -15.40
N THR A 38 -9.58 2.53 -15.02
CA THR A 38 -8.85 1.51 -14.26
C THR A 38 -8.26 0.48 -15.21
N TYR A 39 -6.95 0.30 -15.14
CA TYR A 39 -6.19 -0.68 -15.89
C TYR A 39 -5.77 -1.80 -14.96
N ASP A 40 -6.44 -2.94 -15.05
CA ASP A 40 -6.11 -4.13 -14.29
C ASP A 40 -5.23 -5.07 -15.13
N VAL A 41 -3.95 -5.13 -14.77
CA VAL A 41 -2.87 -5.77 -15.54
C VAL A 41 -2.74 -7.27 -15.24
N ASN A 42 -3.69 -7.84 -14.51
CA ASN A 42 -3.75 -9.26 -14.17
C ASN A 42 -3.37 -10.15 -15.37
N ASN A 43 -2.28 -10.91 -15.22
CA ASN A 43 -1.76 -11.85 -16.22
C ASN A 43 -1.31 -11.24 -17.58
N ALA A 44 -1.05 -9.93 -17.65
CA ALA A 44 -0.52 -9.30 -18.87
C ALA A 44 1.02 -9.42 -18.95
N GLY A 45 1.56 -9.48 -20.18
CA GLY A 45 3.01 -9.42 -20.40
C GLY A 45 3.60 -8.01 -20.24
N ASN A 46 4.91 -7.85 -20.50
CA ASN A 46 5.60 -6.55 -20.48
C ASN A 46 4.93 -5.50 -21.39
N TRP A 47 4.97 -4.24 -20.99
CA TRP A 47 4.35 -3.13 -21.71
C TRP A 47 5.40 -2.26 -22.40
N SER A 48 5.30 -2.11 -23.72
CA SER A 48 6.16 -1.20 -24.47
C SER A 48 5.68 0.26 -24.41
N ASN A 49 4.37 0.46 -24.27
CA ASN A 49 3.73 1.77 -24.22
C ASN A 49 3.61 2.26 -22.78
N GLY A 50 3.56 3.59 -22.60
CA GLY A 50 3.42 4.23 -21.30
C GLY A 50 2.03 4.05 -20.68
N VAL A 51 1.89 4.48 -19.42
CA VAL A 51 0.60 4.49 -18.71
C VAL A 51 -0.28 5.65 -19.24
N PRO A 52 -1.52 5.42 -19.71
CA PRO A 52 -2.33 6.46 -20.35
C PRO A 52 -2.78 7.59 -19.40
N ASN A 53 -2.96 8.82 -19.91
CA ASN A 53 -3.52 9.94 -19.15
C ASN A 53 -5.06 9.87 -19.06
N ARG A 54 -5.67 10.54 -18.07
CA ARG A 54 -7.11 10.88 -18.08
C ARG A 54 -7.34 12.30 -18.62
N ASN A 55 -8.59 12.59 -18.97
CA ASN A 55 -9.01 13.95 -19.27
C ASN A 55 -8.87 14.85 -18.03
N GLY A 56 -8.37 16.07 -18.21
CA GLY A 56 -8.26 17.07 -17.14
C GLY A 56 -7.05 16.90 -16.21
N ASN A 57 -5.92 16.39 -16.72
CA ASN A 57 -4.66 16.18 -15.96
C ASN A 57 -4.73 15.17 -14.80
N ALA A 58 -5.73 14.29 -14.79
CA ALA A 58 -5.85 13.26 -13.75
C ALA A 58 -5.10 11.97 -14.09
N GLY A 59 -4.44 11.34 -13.11
CA GLY A 59 -3.76 10.06 -13.29
C GLY A 59 -4.72 8.86 -13.30
N PRO A 60 -4.42 7.81 -14.09
CA PRO A 60 -5.20 6.58 -14.08
C PRO A 60 -4.99 5.77 -12.79
N ASP A 61 -5.84 4.77 -12.60
CA ASP A 61 -5.62 3.73 -11.59
C ASP A 61 -5.06 2.49 -12.27
N VAL A 62 -3.87 2.07 -11.88
CA VAL A 62 -3.15 0.92 -12.47
C VAL A 62 -2.93 -0.12 -11.40
N ILE A 63 -3.38 -1.35 -11.66
CA ILE A 63 -3.34 -2.45 -10.71
C ILE A 63 -2.53 -3.60 -11.31
N PHE A 64 -1.46 -3.99 -10.61
CA PHE A 64 -0.64 -5.16 -10.91
C PHE A 64 -0.83 -6.18 -9.79
N ALA A 65 -1.76 -7.12 -9.94
CA ALA A 65 -1.96 -8.20 -8.97
C ALA A 65 -1.55 -9.56 -9.57
N ASP A 66 -0.81 -10.34 -8.79
CA ASP A 66 -0.37 -11.70 -9.15
C ASP A 66 0.29 -11.81 -10.55
N THR A 67 1.00 -10.76 -10.95
CA THR A 67 1.59 -10.62 -12.30
C THR A 67 2.96 -11.27 -12.45
N GLY A 68 3.57 -11.72 -11.35
CA GLY A 68 4.98 -12.15 -11.36
C GLY A 68 5.90 -10.94 -11.62
N THR A 69 6.76 -11.01 -12.63
CA THR A 69 7.68 -9.91 -12.97
C THR A 69 7.21 -9.15 -14.21
N ILE A 70 6.98 -7.85 -14.07
CA ILE A 70 6.53 -6.96 -15.17
C ILE A 70 7.51 -5.80 -15.35
N ASN A 71 7.79 -5.50 -16.62
CA ASN A 71 8.47 -4.28 -17.02
C ASN A 71 7.56 -3.45 -17.93
N VAL A 72 7.35 -2.19 -17.54
CA VAL A 72 6.68 -1.17 -18.35
C VAL A 72 7.77 -0.24 -18.87
N SER A 73 8.15 -0.33 -20.14
CA SER A 73 9.25 0.45 -20.70
C SER A 73 8.83 1.84 -21.20
N GLY A 74 7.53 2.05 -21.42
CA GLY A 74 6.99 3.35 -21.76
C GLY A 74 6.82 4.25 -20.54
N SER A 75 6.72 5.56 -20.77
CA SER A 75 6.68 6.55 -19.69
C SER A 75 5.36 6.58 -18.91
N LEU A 76 5.43 6.81 -17.60
CA LEU A 76 4.28 7.34 -16.86
C LEU A 76 3.96 8.76 -17.37
N VAL A 77 2.69 9.04 -17.63
CA VAL A 77 2.29 10.43 -17.91
C VAL A 77 2.34 11.21 -16.60
N ASP A 78 2.98 12.39 -16.65
CA ASP A 78 2.97 13.35 -15.54
C ASP A 78 1.55 13.86 -15.33
N THR A 79 0.85 13.29 -14.34
CA THR A 79 -0.53 13.66 -14.05
C THR A 79 -0.54 14.50 -12.79
N SER A 80 -0.51 15.82 -12.94
CA SER A 80 -0.33 16.75 -11.81
C SER A 80 -1.29 16.53 -10.63
N ASP A 81 -2.43 15.86 -10.85
CA ASP A 81 -3.47 15.67 -9.85
C ASP A 81 -4.13 14.27 -9.92
N GLY A 82 -3.60 13.29 -9.16
CA GLY A 82 -4.30 12.04 -8.83
C GLY A 82 -3.89 10.79 -9.61
N GLY A 83 -4.63 9.70 -9.40
CA GLY A 83 -4.32 8.35 -9.89
C GLY A 83 -3.65 7.46 -8.84
N SER A 84 -3.56 6.17 -9.12
CA SER A 84 -2.94 5.20 -8.22
C SER A 84 -2.14 4.15 -8.98
N ILE A 85 -1.03 3.71 -8.39
CA ILE A 85 -0.38 2.45 -8.76
C ILE A 85 -0.52 1.50 -7.58
N THR A 86 -1.11 0.35 -7.83
CA THR A 86 -1.24 -0.74 -6.85
C THR A 86 -0.48 -1.96 -7.34
N VAL A 87 0.42 -2.50 -6.52
CA VAL A 87 1.19 -3.72 -6.82
C VAL A 87 1.02 -4.73 -5.70
N THR A 88 0.46 -5.90 -5.99
CA THR A 88 0.15 -6.96 -5.01
C THR A 88 0.43 -8.36 -5.56
N GLY A 89 0.22 -9.39 -4.74
CA GLY A 89 0.32 -10.79 -5.19
C GLY A 89 1.75 -11.27 -5.45
N ASN A 90 2.71 -10.83 -4.63
CA ASN A 90 4.14 -11.10 -4.81
C ASN A 90 4.69 -10.64 -6.18
N SER A 91 4.12 -9.57 -6.74
CA SER A 91 4.52 -9.04 -8.03
C SER A 91 5.79 -8.17 -7.92
N THR A 92 6.66 -8.23 -8.92
CA THR A 92 7.82 -7.35 -9.08
C THR A 92 7.62 -6.49 -10.33
N VAL A 93 7.34 -5.21 -10.15
CA VAL A 93 7.00 -4.29 -11.24
C VAL A 93 8.06 -3.22 -11.34
N THR A 94 8.63 -3.05 -12.53
CA THR A 94 9.47 -1.90 -12.87
C THR A 94 8.75 -1.06 -13.90
N VAL A 95 8.57 0.23 -13.60
CA VAL A 95 8.01 1.19 -14.54
C VAL A 95 9.09 2.21 -14.91
N GLY A 96 9.43 2.21 -16.19
CA GLY A 96 10.36 3.16 -16.79
C GLY A 96 9.70 4.51 -17.08
N GLY A 97 10.56 5.49 -17.40
CA GLY A 97 10.16 6.82 -17.86
C GLY A 97 10.00 7.87 -16.77
N SER A 98 9.05 8.78 -16.98
CA SER A 98 8.93 10.09 -16.32
C SER A 98 8.32 10.02 -14.91
N ARG A 99 8.02 11.21 -14.38
CA ARG A 99 7.57 11.52 -13.03
C ARG A 99 6.16 11.00 -12.71
N TRP A 100 6.00 10.37 -11.55
CA TRP A 100 4.70 10.03 -10.96
C TRP A 100 4.37 10.94 -9.77
N THR A 101 3.09 11.24 -9.55
CA THR A 101 2.63 12.16 -8.49
C THR A 101 1.44 11.60 -7.70
N GLY A 102 0.85 10.51 -8.17
CA GLY A 102 -0.35 9.89 -7.58
C GLY A 102 -0.06 9.01 -6.36
N ASN A 103 -1.09 8.31 -5.92
CA ASN A 103 -1.01 7.36 -4.81
C ASN A 103 -0.20 6.11 -5.21
N VAL A 104 0.38 5.45 -4.21
CA VAL A 104 1.09 4.18 -4.39
C VAL A 104 0.68 3.22 -3.30
N THR A 105 0.35 1.99 -3.67
CA THR A 105 0.13 0.88 -2.76
C THR A 105 1.01 -0.30 -3.18
N VAL A 106 1.85 -0.79 -2.28
CA VAL A 106 2.67 -1.99 -2.51
C VAL A 106 2.35 -3.01 -1.44
N GLY A 107 1.71 -4.10 -1.83
CA GLY A 107 1.32 -5.19 -0.94
C GLY A 107 2.50 -6.06 -0.49
N THR A 108 2.25 -6.90 0.53
CA THR A 108 3.24 -7.83 1.08
C THR A 108 3.90 -8.68 -0.01
N GLY A 109 5.21 -8.87 0.10
CA GLY A 109 6.01 -9.65 -0.83
C GLY A 109 6.16 -9.06 -2.23
N SER A 110 5.54 -7.90 -2.49
CA SER A 110 5.57 -7.23 -3.79
C SER A 110 6.61 -6.12 -3.81
N THR A 111 7.08 -5.76 -5.00
CA THR A 111 8.05 -4.70 -5.22
C THR A 111 7.62 -3.81 -6.39
N LEU A 112 7.67 -2.50 -6.19
CA LEU A 112 7.50 -1.51 -7.25
C LEU A 112 8.79 -0.67 -7.37
N SER A 113 9.28 -0.51 -8.59
CA SER A 113 10.43 0.34 -8.90
C SER A 113 10.04 1.44 -9.87
N LEU A 114 10.25 2.70 -9.49
CA LEU A 114 9.95 3.91 -10.28
C LEU A 114 11.19 4.79 -10.44
N GLY A 115 11.31 5.48 -11.57
CA GLY A 115 12.41 6.41 -11.83
C GLY A 115 12.35 7.67 -10.98
N GLN A 116 11.29 8.45 -11.09
CA GLN A 116 11.08 9.66 -10.31
C GLN A 116 9.64 9.74 -9.80
N VAL A 117 9.50 10.18 -8.56
CA VAL A 117 8.20 10.46 -7.94
C VAL A 117 8.22 11.81 -7.25
N ASP A 118 7.16 12.59 -7.44
CA ASP A 118 6.90 13.87 -6.77
C ASP A 118 5.57 13.75 -6.02
N PHE A 119 5.62 13.27 -4.79
CA PHE A 119 4.41 13.12 -3.99
C PHE A 119 3.79 14.48 -3.68
N LYS A 120 2.52 14.64 -4.05
CA LYS A 120 1.72 15.84 -3.84
C LYS A 120 0.34 15.42 -3.37
N SER A 121 0.03 15.66 -2.09
CA SER A 121 -1.23 15.20 -1.48
C SER A 121 -1.50 13.70 -1.67
N SER A 122 -0.44 12.90 -1.76
CA SER A 122 -0.52 11.46 -2.06
C SER A 122 -0.54 10.62 -0.78
N LEU A 123 -1.31 9.53 -0.79
CA LEU A 123 -1.25 8.48 0.21
C LEU A 123 -0.41 7.30 -0.32
N ILE A 124 0.67 7.00 0.39
CA ILE A 124 1.63 5.96 0.03
C ILE A 124 1.58 4.87 1.09
N THR A 125 1.09 3.69 0.71
CA THR A 125 0.88 2.55 1.61
C THR A 125 1.80 1.40 1.23
N LEU A 126 2.67 0.98 2.15
CA LEU A 126 3.73 0.02 1.86
C LEU A 126 3.70 -1.15 2.84
N ASP A 127 3.21 -2.30 2.41
CA ASP A 127 3.45 -3.59 3.05
C ASP A 127 4.63 -4.34 2.40
N GLY A 128 4.97 -3.98 1.16
CA GLY A 128 6.14 -4.46 0.41
C GLY A 128 7.19 -3.37 0.18
N THR A 129 7.95 -3.51 -0.90
CA THR A 129 9.11 -2.62 -1.18
C THR A 129 8.80 -1.62 -2.30
N LEU A 130 9.01 -0.33 -2.04
CA LEU A 130 9.02 0.72 -3.06
C LEU A 130 10.45 1.21 -3.28
N ASN A 131 10.96 1.10 -4.50
CA ASN A 131 12.27 1.62 -4.89
C ASN A 131 12.11 2.83 -5.81
N LEU A 132 12.75 3.94 -5.46
CA LEU A 132 12.74 5.18 -6.20
C LEU A 132 14.17 5.60 -6.50
N ASN A 133 14.47 6.04 -7.72
CA ASN A 133 15.75 6.72 -7.95
C ASN A 133 15.69 8.15 -7.39
N VAL A 134 14.64 8.91 -7.73
CA VAL A 134 14.43 10.29 -7.26
C VAL A 134 13.07 10.40 -6.55
N CYS A 135 13.05 11.04 -5.38
CA CYS A 135 11.82 11.28 -4.62
C CYS A 135 11.71 12.74 -4.16
N GLY A 136 10.66 13.40 -4.61
CA GLY A 136 10.25 14.73 -4.20
C GLY A 136 8.98 14.73 -3.39
N ILE A 137 8.91 15.65 -2.44
CA ILE A 137 7.70 15.98 -1.70
C ILE A 137 7.33 17.42 -2.05
N ASP A 138 6.22 17.58 -2.77
CA ASP A 138 5.64 18.89 -3.03
C ASP A 138 4.83 19.33 -1.80
N PRO A 139 5.14 20.51 -1.20
CA PRO A 139 4.39 21.04 -0.06
C PRO A 139 2.94 21.45 -0.38
N GLY A 140 2.54 21.45 -1.66
CA GLY A 140 1.19 21.80 -2.07
C GLY A 140 0.10 20.83 -1.59
N GLY A 141 -1.04 21.38 -1.16
CA GLY A 141 -2.21 20.63 -0.70
C GLY A 141 -2.07 20.09 0.73
N ASP A 142 -2.51 18.86 0.98
CA ASP A 142 -2.56 18.25 2.33
C ASP A 142 -1.24 17.55 2.75
N GLY A 143 -0.19 17.67 1.93
CA GLY A 143 1.09 16.99 2.11
C GLY A 143 1.04 15.49 1.83
N ALA A 144 2.21 14.87 1.67
CA ALA A 144 2.31 13.43 1.42
C ALA A 144 2.26 12.62 2.74
N ARG A 145 1.60 11.46 2.71
CA ARG A 145 1.50 10.55 3.86
C ARG A 145 2.08 9.19 3.50
N LEU A 146 3.08 8.75 4.25
CA LEU A 146 3.65 7.43 4.14
C LEU A 146 3.16 6.56 5.31
N VAL A 147 2.50 5.47 4.96
CA VAL A 147 1.93 4.50 5.89
C VAL A 147 2.61 3.16 5.63
N PHE A 148 3.43 2.72 6.57
CA PHE A 148 4.13 1.44 6.50
C PHE A 148 3.31 0.34 7.14
N GLY A 149 3.05 -0.74 6.42
CA GLY A 149 2.68 -2.01 7.00
C GLY A 149 3.86 -2.72 7.67
N ILE A 150 3.65 -3.97 8.07
CA ILE A 150 4.62 -4.74 8.88
C ILE A 150 5.92 -5.01 8.11
N GLY A 151 5.83 -5.24 6.79
CA GLY A 151 6.97 -5.53 5.92
C GLY A 151 7.47 -4.34 5.08
N GLY A 152 6.82 -3.18 5.21
CA GLY A 152 7.02 -2.05 4.30
C GLY A 152 8.42 -1.45 4.33
N ILE A 153 8.98 -1.19 3.15
CA ILE A 153 10.25 -0.48 2.98
C ILE A 153 10.16 0.51 1.82
N LEU A 154 10.69 1.71 2.00
CA LEU A 154 10.95 2.68 0.95
C LEU A 154 12.46 2.85 0.77
N ASN A 155 12.95 2.61 -0.44
CA ASN A 155 14.31 2.90 -0.85
C ASN A 155 14.30 4.08 -1.82
N VAL A 156 15.17 5.05 -1.57
CA VAL A 156 15.42 6.20 -2.45
C VAL A 156 16.91 6.31 -2.72
N ASP A 157 17.34 6.17 -3.96
CA ASP A 157 18.78 6.20 -4.29
C ASP A 157 19.39 7.59 -4.06
N GLN A 158 18.61 8.63 -4.35
CA GLN A 158 19.02 10.02 -4.16
C GLN A 158 18.48 10.61 -2.86
N LYS A 159 18.83 11.88 -2.61
CA LYS A 159 18.22 12.64 -1.52
C LYS A 159 16.74 12.88 -1.79
N MET A 160 15.94 12.77 -0.74
CA MET A 160 14.54 13.18 -0.73
C MET A 160 14.46 14.69 -0.52
N TRP A 161 13.77 15.40 -1.42
CA TRP A 161 13.59 16.85 -1.37
C TRP A 161 12.20 17.23 -0.84
N GLY A 162 12.10 18.35 -0.13
CA GLY A 162 10.85 18.79 0.50
C GLY A 162 10.48 17.98 1.76
N ALA A 163 11.47 17.35 2.41
CA ALA A 163 11.27 16.38 3.47
C ALA A 163 10.46 16.89 4.68
N GLY A 164 10.41 18.20 4.92
CA GLY A 164 9.57 18.79 5.97
C GLY A 164 8.06 18.65 5.76
N SER A 165 7.62 18.24 4.56
CA SER A 165 6.21 18.27 4.15
C SER A 165 5.54 16.89 4.10
N PHE A 166 6.17 15.85 4.67
CA PHE A 166 5.58 14.51 4.76
C PHE A 166 5.59 13.96 6.18
N SER A 167 4.70 12.98 6.40
CA SER A 167 4.58 12.26 7.67
C SER A 167 4.78 10.76 7.47
N VAL A 168 5.38 10.11 8.46
CA VAL A 168 5.64 8.67 8.51
C VAL A 168 4.84 8.04 9.65
N SER A 169 4.02 7.04 9.34
CA SER A 169 3.19 6.29 10.29
C SER A 169 3.12 4.82 9.87
N GLY A 170 2.49 3.93 10.65
CA GLY A 170 2.34 2.55 10.22
C GLY A 170 1.91 1.53 11.27
N LEU A 171 2.06 0.26 10.90
CA LEU A 171 1.84 -0.93 11.73
C LEU A 171 3.17 -1.60 12.09
N LEU A 172 3.22 -2.12 13.31
CA LEU A 172 4.34 -2.90 13.84
C LEU A 172 3.83 -4.26 14.29
N ALA A 173 4.57 -5.31 13.95
CA ALA A 173 4.35 -6.62 14.55
C ALA A 173 4.58 -6.52 16.06
N THR A 174 3.73 -7.15 16.86
CA THR A 174 3.94 -7.27 18.31
C THR A 174 4.17 -8.72 18.71
N THR A 175 3.95 -9.65 17.79
CA THR A 175 4.25 -11.07 17.92
C THR A 175 5.30 -11.53 16.91
N SER A 176 6.07 -12.55 17.27
CA SER A 176 7.03 -13.20 16.37
C SER A 176 7.07 -14.70 16.63
N THR A 177 7.11 -15.49 15.56
CA THR A 177 7.33 -16.94 15.62
C THR A 177 8.80 -17.31 15.85
N ASP A 178 9.71 -16.36 15.65
CA ASP A 178 11.15 -16.56 15.85
C ASP A 178 11.59 -16.31 17.29
N VAL A 179 10.67 -15.84 18.14
CA VAL A 179 10.88 -15.60 19.58
C VAL A 179 10.12 -16.66 20.36
N ALA A 180 10.77 -17.25 21.37
CA ALA A 180 10.14 -18.29 22.18
C ALA A 180 8.97 -17.71 23.01
N ALA A 181 7.91 -18.49 23.18
CA ALA A 181 6.73 -18.06 23.93
C ALA A 181 7.12 -17.62 25.37
N GLY A 182 6.70 -16.41 25.75
CA GLY A 182 7.06 -15.79 27.03
C GLY A 182 8.37 -15.01 27.02
N GLU A 183 9.14 -15.03 25.93
CA GLU A 183 10.30 -14.18 25.72
C GLU A 183 9.95 -12.93 24.91
N PHE A 184 10.80 -11.90 25.06
CA PHE A 184 10.64 -10.61 24.42
C PHE A 184 11.96 -10.15 23.80
N GLN A 185 11.88 -9.53 22.63
CA GLN A 185 13.05 -9.06 21.90
C GLN A 185 12.83 -7.65 21.35
N PHE A 186 13.86 -6.82 21.42
CA PHE A 186 13.90 -5.58 20.63
C PHE A 186 14.10 -5.89 19.16
N VAL A 187 13.22 -5.34 18.34
CA VAL A 187 13.34 -5.34 16.88
C VAL A 187 13.62 -3.92 16.43
N THR A 188 14.50 -3.76 15.45
CA THR A 188 14.72 -2.48 14.75
C THR A 188 14.48 -2.71 13.27
N ARG A 189 13.53 -1.94 12.70
CA ARG A 189 13.19 -1.98 11.28
C ARG A 189 13.59 -0.67 10.62
N THR A 190 14.29 -0.75 9.49
CA THR A 190 14.49 0.40 8.61
C THR A 190 13.23 0.58 7.77
N LEU A 191 12.62 1.76 7.83
CA LEU A 191 11.42 2.11 7.06
C LEU A 191 11.80 2.82 5.76
N ILE A 192 12.74 3.76 5.86
CA ILE A 192 13.22 4.55 4.73
C ILE A 192 14.72 4.44 4.67
N ASN A 193 15.24 4.03 3.52
CA ASN A 193 16.64 4.17 3.15
C ASN A 193 16.75 5.24 2.06
N SER A 194 17.57 6.27 2.25
CA SER A 194 17.67 7.40 1.33
C SER A 194 19.12 7.81 1.09
N GLY A 195 19.40 8.49 -0.03
CA GLY A 195 20.64 9.25 -0.24
C GLY A 195 20.76 10.48 0.68
N GLY A 196 19.67 10.86 1.37
CA GLY A 196 19.61 11.94 2.35
C GLY A 196 18.23 12.62 2.42
N PHE A 197 18.08 13.61 3.29
CA PHE A 197 16.84 14.39 3.42
C PHE A 197 17.17 15.88 3.36
N ASP A 198 16.63 16.57 2.35
CA ASP A 198 16.76 18.01 2.15
C ASP A 198 15.38 18.68 2.29
N GLY A 199 15.33 19.88 2.88
CA GLY A 199 14.09 20.66 2.99
C GLY A 199 13.30 20.49 4.29
N GLY A 200 13.96 20.17 5.41
CA GLY A 200 13.38 20.18 6.76
C GLY A 200 13.36 18.81 7.45
N ASP A 201 12.81 18.78 8.67
CA ASP A 201 12.67 17.57 9.47
C ASP A 201 11.41 16.79 9.09
N VAL A 202 11.54 15.47 8.98
CA VAL A 202 10.41 14.57 8.68
C VAL A 202 9.49 14.47 9.89
N SER A 203 8.18 14.61 9.66
CA SER A 203 7.19 14.40 10.72
C SER A 203 7.06 12.90 11.03
N LEU A 204 7.29 12.53 12.29
CA LEU A 204 7.23 11.13 12.74
C LEU A 204 5.93 10.90 13.52
N GLY A 205 4.96 10.30 12.83
CA GLY A 205 3.61 10.06 13.31
C GLY A 205 3.44 8.84 14.22
N GLU A 206 2.21 8.34 14.26
CA GLU A 206 1.79 7.24 15.12
C GLU A 206 2.04 5.88 14.49
N PHE A 207 2.40 4.91 15.33
CA PHE A 207 2.45 3.50 14.96
C PHE A 207 1.48 2.71 15.83
N LEU A 208 0.78 1.79 15.19
CA LEU A 208 -0.14 0.87 15.84
C LEU A 208 0.45 -0.55 15.83
N ALA A 209 -0.06 -1.41 16.71
CA ALA A 209 0.21 -2.83 16.65
C ALA A 209 -0.48 -3.47 15.44
N GLU A 210 -0.07 -4.68 15.09
CA GLU A 210 -0.64 -5.45 13.98
C GLU A 210 -2.14 -5.74 14.11
N ASP A 211 -2.67 -5.78 15.34
CA ASP A 211 -4.09 -5.90 15.64
C ASP A 211 -4.85 -4.56 15.61
N GLY A 212 -4.16 -3.46 15.27
CA GLY A 212 -4.69 -2.10 15.22
C GLY A 212 -4.70 -1.36 16.56
N SER A 213 -4.26 -1.97 17.65
CA SER A 213 -4.19 -1.32 18.96
C SER A 213 -3.10 -0.24 19.02
N SER A 214 -3.32 0.78 19.85
CA SER A 214 -2.37 1.88 20.01
C SER A 214 -1.10 1.43 20.74
N LEU A 215 0.05 1.82 20.21
CA LEU A 215 1.34 1.69 20.89
C LEU A 215 1.76 3.02 21.53
N THR A 216 2.57 2.94 22.58
CA THR A 216 3.10 4.12 23.25
C THR A 216 4.43 4.55 22.62
N LYS A 217 4.51 5.81 22.16
CA LYS A 217 5.75 6.37 21.62
C LYS A 217 6.74 6.64 22.76
N ALA A 218 7.87 5.96 22.74
CA ALA A 218 8.99 6.22 23.63
C ALA A 218 9.69 7.53 23.25
N SER A 219 10.24 8.23 24.25
CA SER A 219 10.95 9.51 24.07
C SER A 219 12.41 9.34 23.65
N ALA A 220 12.98 8.16 23.85
CA ALA A 220 14.36 7.83 23.53
C ALA A 220 14.49 6.37 23.11
N LYS A 221 15.66 6.02 22.58
CA LYS A 221 16.02 4.64 22.23
C LYS A 221 15.84 3.74 23.45
N MET A 222 15.18 2.60 23.25
CA MET A 222 14.91 1.65 24.31
C MET A 222 16.14 0.78 24.56
N GLU A 223 16.50 0.66 25.84
CA GLU A 223 17.65 -0.08 26.33
C GLU A 223 17.26 -0.93 27.56
N GLY A 224 18.10 -1.91 27.90
CA GLY A 224 17.84 -2.82 29.03
C GLY A 224 17.04 -4.05 28.63
N ASN A 225 16.09 -4.47 29.49
CA ASN A 225 15.27 -5.65 29.26
C ASN A 225 14.08 -5.33 28.34
N ALA A 226 13.92 -6.04 27.24
CA ALA A 226 12.84 -5.82 26.27
C ALA A 226 11.44 -6.00 26.89
N ALA A 227 11.29 -6.89 27.88
CA ALA A 227 10.01 -7.12 28.54
C ALA A 227 9.43 -5.85 29.20
N ASP A 228 10.29 -4.91 29.62
CA ASP A 228 9.89 -3.66 30.29
C ASP A 228 9.34 -2.62 29.30
N HIS A 229 9.55 -2.83 28.00
CA HIS A 229 9.17 -1.92 26.92
C HIS A 229 8.06 -2.48 26.02
N GLN A 230 7.33 -3.50 26.47
CA GLN A 230 6.20 -4.05 25.74
C GLN A 230 5.16 -2.97 25.44
N GLY A 231 4.59 -3.01 24.22
CA GLY A 231 3.61 -2.02 23.77
C GLY A 231 4.20 -0.64 23.47
N GLN A 232 5.53 -0.51 23.45
CA GLN A 232 6.22 0.74 23.11
C GLN A 232 6.91 0.67 21.74
N TYR A 233 7.07 1.84 21.12
CA TYR A 233 7.88 2.02 19.92
C TYR A 233 8.70 3.31 19.98
N TYR A 234 9.87 3.31 19.36
CA TYR A 234 10.73 4.46 19.20
C TYR A 234 11.08 4.65 17.73
N ILE A 235 10.55 5.69 17.10
CA ILE A 235 10.88 6.06 15.71
C ILE A 235 11.91 7.19 15.70
N TYR A 236 12.95 7.05 14.90
CA TYR A 236 14.07 7.99 14.87
C TYR A 236 14.77 8.01 13.52
N LYS A 237 15.49 9.10 13.28
CA LYS A 237 16.41 9.25 12.14
C LYS A 237 17.80 8.78 12.55
N ASP A 238 18.44 7.99 11.70
CA ASP A 238 19.81 7.50 11.86
C ASP A 238 20.58 7.75 10.55
N GLY A 239 21.34 8.84 10.52
CA GLY A 239 21.96 9.35 9.29
C GLY A 239 20.92 9.63 8.20
N ASN A 240 21.01 8.90 7.10
CA ASN A 240 20.10 9.02 5.95
C ASN A 240 18.95 8.00 5.97
N THR A 241 18.71 7.37 7.13
CA THR A 241 17.64 6.37 7.27
C THR A 241 16.62 6.81 8.32
N ILE A 242 15.38 6.37 8.15
CA ILE A 242 14.36 6.41 9.20
C ILE A 242 14.14 4.98 9.69
N LYS A 243 14.24 4.80 11.00
CA LYS A 243 14.15 3.51 11.67
C LYS A 243 13.09 3.56 12.77
N VAL A 244 12.51 2.41 13.05
CA VAL A 244 11.62 2.20 14.19
C VAL A 244 12.12 1.02 15.01
N GLN A 245 12.27 1.23 16.31
CA GLN A 245 12.55 0.20 17.30
C GLN A 245 11.26 -0.13 18.05
N TYR A 246 10.99 -1.40 18.30
CA TYR A 246 9.81 -1.86 19.04
C TYR A 246 10.09 -3.22 19.67
N VAL A 247 9.16 -3.71 20.49
CA VAL A 247 9.28 -5.01 21.15
C VAL A 247 8.32 -5.99 20.51
N VAL A 248 8.82 -7.19 20.23
CA VAL A 248 8.00 -8.35 19.87
C VAL A 248 8.05 -9.38 20.99
N GLY A 249 6.91 -10.01 21.28
CA GLY A 249 6.82 -11.19 22.13
C GLY A 249 6.77 -12.47 21.31
N GLY A 250 7.24 -13.57 21.89
CA GLY A 250 7.09 -14.88 21.26
C GLY A 250 5.62 -15.29 21.12
N ALA A 251 5.26 -15.72 19.92
CA ALA A 251 3.90 -16.18 19.64
C ALA A 251 3.55 -17.36 20.56
N VAL A 252 2.42 -17.25 21.27
CA VAL A 252 1.91 -18.36 22.09
C VAL A 252 1.23 -19.35 21.13
N PRO A 253 1.69 -20.61 21.04
CA PRO A 253 1.00 -21.60 20.23
C PRO A 253 -0.44 -21.71 20.72
N GLU A 254 -1.42 -21.66 19.82
CA GLU A 254 -2.79 -21.96 20.21
C GLU A 254 -2.80 -23.32 20.91
N PRO A 255 -3.48 -23.45 22.06
CA PRO A 255 -3.61 -24.74 22.71
C PRO A 255 -4.23 -25.67 21.69
N ALA A 256 -3.56 -26.79 21.39
CA ALA A 256 -4.09 -27.79 20.47
C ALA A 256 -5.53 -28.05 20.87
N THR A 257 -6.47 -27.64 20.02
CA THR A 257 -7.89 -27.82 20.29
C THR A 257 -8.09 -29.32 20.33
N ALA A 258 -8.10 -29.89 21.53
CA ALA A 258 -8.33 -31.30 21.75
C ALA A 258 -9.79 -31.54 21.38
N THR A 259 -10.03 -31.83 20.10
CA THR A 259 -11.30 -32.36 19.62
C THR A 259 -11.44 -33.74 20.23
N LEU A 260 -12.00 -33.79 21.43
CA LEU A 260 -12.55 -35.02 21.99
C LEU A 260 -13.61 -35.48 21.00
N SER A 261 -13.28 -36.50 20.21
CA SER A 261 -14.25 -37.18 19.38
C SER A 261 -15.43 -37.62 20.25
N LEU A 262 -16.62 -37.75 19.66
CA LEU A 262 -17.85 -38.16 20.36
C LEU A 262 -17.64 -39.48 21.16
N LEU A 263 -16.74 -40.35 20.68
CA LEU A 263 -16.32 -41.56 21.38
C LEU A 263 -15.46 -41.26 22.63
N GLY A 264 -14.55 -40.30 22.55
CA GLY A 264 -13.77 -39.83 23.71
C GLY A 264 -14.65 -39.21 24.80
N LEU A 265 -15.70 -38.48 24.41
CA LEU A 265 -16.68 -37.93 25.33
C LEU A 265 -17.57 -39.04 25.93
N ALA A 266 -18.00 -40.02 25.13
CA ALA A 266 -18.78 -41.17 25.61
C ALA A 266 -17.98 -42.06 26.58
N ALA A 267 -16.70 -42.32 26.31
CA ALA A 267 -15.81 -43.07 27.20
C ALA A 267 -15.61 -42.36 28.55
N LEU A 268 -15.50 -41.03 28.55
CA LEU A 268 -15.41 -40.22 29.77
C LEU A 268 -16.72 -40.25 30.57
N MET A 269 -17.87 -40.15 29.90
CA MET A 269 -19.19 -40.24 30.54
C MET A 269 -19.47 -41.65 31.09
N MET A 270 -18.97 -42.71 30.46
CA MET A 270 -19.09 -44.09 30.95
C MET A 270 -18.18 -44.38 32.15
N ARG A 271 -17.06 -43.67 32.31
CA ARG A 271 -16.17 -43.81 33.47
C ARG A 271 -16.77 -43.26 34.77
N ARG A 272 -17.71 -42.31 34.69
CA ARG A 272 -18.41 -41.74 35.86
C ARG A 272 -19.55 -42.61 36.41
N ARG A 273 -19.92 -43.71 35.75
CA ARG A 273 -21.00 -44.62 36.20
C ARG A 273 -20.51 -45.91 36.86
N ARG A 274 -19.23 -46.02 37.22
CA ARG A 274 -18.71 -47.10 38.08
C ARG A 274 -18.21 -46.52 39.40
N ALA A 275 -19.14 -46.21 40.28
CA ALA A 275 -18.96 -46.09 41.72
C ALA A 275 -20.24 -46.64 42.37
#